data_AF-A0A538C9L9-F1
#
_entry.id   AF-A0A538C9L9-F1
#
_cell.length_a   1.000
_cell.length_b   1.000
_cell.length_c   1.000
_cell.angle_alpha   90.00
_cell.angle_beta   90.00
_cell.angle_gamma   90.00
#
_symmetry.space_group_name_H-M   'P 1'
#
loop_
_entity.id
_entity.type
_entity.pdbx_description
1 polymer ?
#
loop_
_entity_poly.entity_id
_entity_poly.type
_entity_poly.pdbx_seq_one_letter_code
_entity_poly.pdbx_strand_id
1 'polypeptide(L)'
;RAAERAFPFFEQYPVELAVLILPEGLDPADFVLARGDQAGEELAVLAERATPLLEYMVDRQLVGKDLSSPEAQTRAVRSVVEQILSRIKDPVLQEKYAVITADKVGRTTVSETAVLLELQRLRPGERSSGSEEDKGARRVPPWQRVEREALKLLIQVPRLCADRMLELGPDRFATPGYRAAFELI
;
A
#
# COMPACT_ATOMS: atom_id res chain seq x y z
N ARG A 1 -15.72 -13.65 14.14
CA ARG A 1 -15.87 -15.00 13.52
C ARG A 1 -16.71 -14.97 12.25
N ALA A 2 -17.93 -14.42 12.21
CA ALA A 2 -18.71 -14.34 10.96
C ALA A 2 -18.02 -13.49 9.88
N ALA A 3 -17.56 -12.28 10.22
CA ALA A 3 -16.84 -11.40 9.30
C ALA A 3 -15.56 -12.02 8.70
N GLU A 4 -14.75 -12.70 9.52
CA GLU A 4 -13.54 -13.41 9.08
C GLU A 4 -13.85 -14.51 8.05
N ARG A 5 -15.00 -15.18 8.19
CA ARG A 5 -15.47 -16.19 7.23
C ARG A 5 -15.98 -15.59 5.92
N ALA A 6 -16.45 -14.35 5.94
CA ALA A 6 -16.89 -13.64 4.75
C ALA A 6 -15.72 -13.07 3.93
N PHE A 7 -14.52 -12.96 4.51
CA PHE A 7 -13.38 -12.35 3.85
C PHE A 7 -12.92 -13.07 2.57
N PRO A 8 -12.82 -14.41 2.51
CA PRO A 8 -12.52 -15.11 1.26
C PRO A 8 -13.57 -14.87 0.16
N PHE A 9 -14.82 -14.57 0.53
CA PHE A 9 -15.87 -14.26 -0.43
C PHE A 9 -15.63 -12.89 -1.08
N PHE A 10 -15.23 -11.89 -0.28
CA PHE A 10 -14.77 -10.59 -0.80
C PHE A 10 -13.56 -10.72 -1.75
N GLU A 11 -12.63 -11.62 -1.46
CA GLU A 11 -11.45 -11.85 -2.33
C GLU A 11 -11.83 -12.44 -3.70
N GLN A 12 -12.91 -13.22 -3.75
CA GLN A 12 -13.32 -13.98 -4.94
C GLN A 12 -14.32 -13.23 -5.81
N TYR A 13 -15.22 -12.46 -5.21
CA TYR A 13 -16.35 -11.85 -5.90
C TYR A 13 -16.29 -10.32 -5.84
N PRO A 14 -16.68 -9.60 -6.90
CA PRO A 14 -16.76 -8.15 -6.90
C PRO A 14 -18.01 -7.69 -6.15
N VAL A 15 -18.01 -7.85 -4.83
CA VAL A 15 -19.13 -7.48 -3.94
C VAL A 15 -18.66 -6.52 -2.86
N GLU A 16 -19.54 -5.59 -2.48
CA GLU A 16 -19.35 -4.74 -1.32
C GLU A 16 -19.96 -5.44 -0.11
N LEU A 17 -19.14 -5.69 0.92
CA LEU A 17 -19.58 -6.31 2.15
C LEU A 17 -19.54 -5.30 3.29
N ALA A 18 -20.60 -5.27 4.08
CA ALA A 18 -20.69 -4.51 5.30
C ALA A 18 -21.08 -5.42 6.48
N VAL A 19 -20.71 -5.00 7.67
CA VAL A 19 -20.94 -5.69 8.94
C VAL A 19 -21.80 -4.80 9.80
N LEU A 20 -22.99 -5.30 10.15
CA LEU A 20 -23.85 -4.71 11.16
C LEU A 20 -23.76 -5.52 12.44
N ILE A 21 -23.40 -4.87 13.54
CA ILE A 21 -23.55 -5.45 14.88
C ILE A 21 -24.87 -4.94 15.45
N LEU A 22 -25.77 -5.87 15.76
CA LEU A 22 -27.07 -5.53 16.34
C LEU A 22 -26.90 -4.99 17.77
N PRO A 23 -27.74 -4.03 18.18
CA PRO A 23 -27.75 -3.52 19.54
C PRO A 23 -28.11 -4.64 20.54
N GLU A 24 -27.75 -4.43 21.81
CA GLU A 24 -28.11 -5.33 22.93
C GLU A 24 -27.55 -6.76 22.83
N GLY A 25 -26.68 -7.05 21.86
CA GLY A 25 -26.11 -8.38 21.68
C GLY A 25 -27.12 -9.42 21.17
N LEU A 26 -28.25 -8.95 20.63
CA LEU A 26 -29.29 -9.79 20.05
C LEU A 26 -28.76 -10.48 18.79
N ASP A 27 -29.24 -11.70 18.56
CA ASP A 27 -29.11 -12.33 17.26
C ASP A 27 -30.21 -11.82 16.30
N PRO A 28 -30.13 -12.12 14.98
CA PRO A 28 -31.12 -11.63 14.03
C PRO A 28 -32.55 -12.11 14.32
N ALA A 29 -32.72 -13.31 14.88
CA ALA A 29 -34.04 -13.85 15.18
C ALA A 29 -34.65 -13.16 16.41
N ASP A 30 -33.87 -13.00 17.47
CA ASP A 30 -34.23 -12.30 18.69
C ASP A 30 -34.52 -10.82 18.42
N PHE A 31 -33.76 -10.18 17.54
CA PHE A 31 -34.02 -8.82 17.10
C PHE A 31 -35.40 -8.68 16.43
N VAL A 32 -35.72 -9.60 15.51
CA VAL A 32 -37.02 -9.60 14.85
C VAL A 32 -38.15 -9.88 15.84
N LEU A 33 -37.97 -10.82 16.77
CA LEU A 33 -38.95 -11.13 17.80
C LEU A 33 -39.18 -9.95 18.77
N ALA A 34 -38.11 -9.25 19.15
CA ALA A 34 -38.18 -8.13 20.09
C ALA A 34 -38.82 -6.88 19.47
N ARG A 35 -38.62 -6.64 18.16
CA ARG A 35 -39.14 -5.46 17.45
C ARG A 35 -40.45 -5.71 16.71
N GLY A 36 -40.81 -6.98 16.48
CA GLY A 36 -42.04 -7.36 15.80
C GLY A 36 -42.14 -6.76 14.40
N ASP A 37 -43.28 -6.16 14.08
CA ASP A 37 -43.56 -5.60 12.75
C ASP A 37 -42.61 -4.45 12.36
N GLN A 38 -41.99 -3.78 13.33
CA GLN A 38 -41.05 -2.68 13.10
C GLN A 38 -39.62 -3.15 12.80
N ALA A 39 -39.33 -4.45 12.97
CA ALA A 39 -37.98 -4.99 12.83
C ALA A 39 -37.36 -4.71 11.46
N GLY A 40 -38.15 -4.78 10.38
CA GLY A 40 -37.67 -4.55 9.02
C GLY A 40 -37.21 -3.11 8.79
N GLU A 41 -38.02 -2.14 9.23
CA GLU A 41 -37.69 -0.71 9.10
C GLU A 41 -36.49 -0.34 9.96
N GLU A 42 -36.45 -0.80 11.22
CA GLU A 42 -35.32 -0.54 12.11
C GLU A 42 -34.03 -1.18 11.59
N LEU A 43 -34.10 -2.42 11.09
CA LEU A 43 -32.95 -3.09 10.50
C LEU A 43 -32.44 -2.37 9.25
N ALA A 44 -33.32 -1.83 8.41
CA ALA A 44 -32.94 -1.04 7.25
C ALA A 44 -32.17 0.23 7.66
N VAL A 45 -32.66 0.96 8.66
CA VAL A 45 -31.99 2.15 9.20
C VAL A 45 -30.64 1.80 9.82
N LEU A 46 -30.55 0.67 10.53
CA LEU A 46 -29.28 0.20 11.08
C LEU A 46 -28.30 -0.23 9.98
N ALA A 47 -28.78 -0.86 8.91
CA ALA A 47 -27.97 -1.30 7.78
C ALA A 47 -27.31 -0.14 7.03
N GLU A 48 -27.95 1.03 6.95
CA GLU A 48 -27.35 2.25 6.39
C GLU A 48 -26.08 2.70 7.14
N ARG A 49 -25.94 2.29 8.41
CA ARG A 49 -24.79 2.60 9.26
C ARG A 49 -23.85 1.42 9.44
N ALA A 50 -24.06 0.34 8.70
CA ALA A 50 -23.21 -0.84 8.77
C ALA A 50 -21.77 -0.48 8.37
N THR A 51 -20.80 -1.03 9.09
CA THR A 51 -19.39 -0.74 8.86
C THR A 51 -18.88 -1.57 7.69
N PRO A 52 -18.15 -0.99 6.71
CA PRO A 52 -17.51 -1.77 5.65
C PRO A 52 -16.67 -2.92 6.21
N LEU A 53 -16.68 -4.08 5.55
CA LEU A 53 -16.03 -5.29 6.07
C LEU A 53 -14.53 -5.08 6.37
N LEU A 54 -13.80 -4.46 5.45
CA LEU A 54 -12.38 -4.20 5.60
C LEU A 54 -12.08 -3.28 6.79
N GLU A 55 -12.88 -2.22 6.97
CA GLU A 55 -12.74 -1.33 8.12
C GLU A 55 -13.02 -2.08 9.43
N TYR A 56 -14.12 -2.84 9.48
CA TYR A 56 -14.46 -3.67 10.63
C TYR A 56 -13.34 -4.65 10.99
N MET A 57 -12.70 -5.25 9.98
CA MET A 57 -11.57 -6.17 10.21
C MET A 57 -10.35 -5.44 10.76
N VAL A 58 -10.02 -4.24 10.26
CA VAL A 58 -8.92 -3.42 10.80
C VAL A 58 -9.19 -3.09 12.27
N ASP A 59 -10.39 -2.60 12.59
CA ASP A 59 -10.77 -2.27 13.97
C ASP A 59 -10.63 -3.48 14.88
N ARG A 60 -11.25 -4.59 14.49
CA ARG A 60 -11.19 -5.85 15.23
C ARG A 60 -9.76 -6.34 15.44
N GLN A 61 -8.87 -6.10 14.49
CA GLN A 61 -7.47 -6.49 14.58
C GLN A 61 -6.66 -5.58 15.53
N LEU A 62 -7.13 -4.36 15.79
CA LEU A 62 -6.51 -3.41 16.70
C LEU A 62 -7.08 -3.48 18.13
N VAL A 63 -8.32 -3.97 18.29
CA VAL A 63 -8.96 -4.14 19.61
C VAL A 63 -8.07 -4.96 20.56
N GLY A 64 -7.85 -4.42 21.76
CA GLY A 64 -7.06 -5.07 22.81
C GLY A 64 -5.55 -5.02 22.64
N LYS A 65 -5.03 -4.40 21.57
CA LYS A 65 -3.60 -4.14 21.42
C LYS A 65 -3.21 -2.86 22.17
N ASP A 66 -2.06 -2.92 22.84
CA ASP A 66 -1.43 -1.73 23.40
C ASP A 66 -0.77 -0.94 22.26
N LEU A 67 -1.24 0.30 22.03
CA LEU A 67 -0.74 1.20 20.99
C LEU A 67 0.04 2.37 21.58
N SER A 68 0.46 2.28 22.85
CA SER A 68 1.18 3.36 23.55
C SER A 68 2.66 3.47 23.15
N SER A 69 3.29 2.36 22.73
CA SER A 69 4.71 2.33 22.34
C SER A 69 4.90 2.22 20.82
N PRO A 70 5.92 2.89 20.24
CA PRO A 70 6.23 2.78 18.81
C PRO A 70 6.46 1.34 18.33
N GLU A 71 7.06 0.48 19.15
CA GLU A 71 7.29 -0.92 18.84
C GLU A 71 5.96 -1.70 18.77
N ALA A 72 5.03 -1.41 19.69
CA ALA A 72 3.73 -2.06 19.69
C ALA A 72 2.83 -1.57 18.54
N GLN A 73 2.90 -0.28 18.21
CA GLN A 73 2.27 0.29 17.01
C GLN A 73 2.81 -0.37 15.74
N THR A 74 4.13 -0.54 15.62
CA THR A 74 4.76 -1.22 14.47
C THR A 74 4.26 -2.66 14.34
N ARG A 75 4.17 -3.40 15.46
CA ARG A 75 3.61 -4.77 15.47
C ARG A 75 2.13 -4.78 15.08
N ALA A 76 1.35 -3.80 15.54
CA ALA A 76 -0.06 -3.68 15.20
C ALA A 76 -0.26 -3.43 13.70
N VAL A 77 0.49 -2.48 13.12
CA VAL A 77 0.51 -2.19 11.68
C VAL A 77 0.88 -3.43 10.89
N ARG A 78 2.00 -4.08 11.22
CA ARG A 78 2.44 -5.29 10.52
C ARG A 78 1.36 -6.36 10.52
N SER A 79 0.71 -6.57 11.66
CA SER A 79 -0.36 -7.55 11.79
C SER A 79 -1.58 -7.25 10.92
N VAL A 80 -1.98 -5.98 10.81
CA VAL A 80 -3.06 -5.54 9.90
C VAL A 80 -2.65 -5.73 8.43
N VAL A 81 -1.42 -5.35 8.12
CA VAL A 81 -0.82 -5.48 6.78
C VAL A 81 -0.78 -6.94 6.34
N GLU A 82 -0.30 -7.85 7.19
CA GLU A 82 -0.21 -9.29 6.91
C GLU A 82 -1.56 -9.95 6.71
N GLN A 83 -2.56 -9.62 7.54
CA GLN A 83 -3.81 -10.37 7.59
C GLN A 83 -4.93 -9.78 6.71
N ILE A 84 -4.85 -8.49 6.38
CA ILE A 84 -5.95 -7.77 5.73
C ILE A 84 -5.44 -7.11 4.45
N LEU A 85 -4.55 -6.12 4.57
CA LEU A 85 -4.17 -5.27 3.43
C LEU A 85 -3.42 -6.04 2.34
N SER A 86 -2.62 -7.05 2.71
CA SER A 86 -1.90 -7.89 1.75
C SER A 86 -2.82 -8.67 0.80
N ARG A 87 -4.08 -8.90 1.18
CA ARG A 87 -5.07 -9.67 0.42
C ARG A 87 -5.98 -8.80 -0.45
N ILE A 88 -5.92 -7.48 -0.29
CA ILE A 88 -6.62 -6.53 -1.15
C ILE A 88 -5.94 -6.54 -2.53
N LYS A 89 -6.73 -6.78 -3.59
CA LYS A 89 -6.26 -6.80 -4.98
C LYS A 89 -6.19 -5.42 -5.60
N ASP A 90 -7.12 -4.53 -5.26
CA ASP A 90 -7.17 -3.17 -5.77
C ASP A 90 -6.15 -2.28 -5.05
N PRO A 91 -5.14 -1.72 -5.75
CA PRO A 91 -4.11 -0.89 -5.14
C PRO A 91 -4.66 0.42 -4.56
N VAL A 92 -5.70 1.01 -5.17
CA VAL A 92 -6.32 2.25 -4.68
C VAL A 92 -7.05 1.98 -3.38
N LEU A 93 -7.77 0.86 -3.31
CA LEU A 93 -8.43 0.43 -2.08
C LEU A 93 -7.40 0.11 -0.99
N GLN A 94 -6.31 -0.57 -1.35
CA GLN A 94 -5.22 -0.89 -0.44
C GLN A 94 -4.58 0.37 0.17
N GLU A 95 -4.32 1.40 -0.65
CA GLU A 95 -3.80 2.70 -0.21
C GLU A 95 -4.76 3.40 0.77
N LYS A 96 -6.06 3.48 0.42
CA LYS A 96 -7.08 4.05 1.31
C LYS A 96 -7.10 3.37 2.67
N TYR A 97 -7.05 2.04 2.71
CA TYR A 97 -7.04 1.31 3.97
C TYR A 97 -5.69 1.38 4.71
N ALA A 98 -4.59 1.66 4.02
CA ALA A 98 -3.31 1.97 4.66
C ALA A 98 -3.38 3.29 5.44
N VAL A 99 -4.02 4.33 4.86
CA VAL A 99 -4.32 5.59 5.55
C VAL A 99 -5.17 5.33 6.79
N ILE A 100 -6.32 4.66 6.63
CA ILE A 100 -7.23 4.35 7.75
C ILE A 100 -6.51 3.56 8.86
N THR A 101 -5.62 2.64 8.49
CA THR A 101 -4.83 1.87 9.46
C THR A 101 -3.85 2.77 10.22
N ALA A 102 -3.11 3.65 9.53
CA ALA A 102 -2.22 4.62 10.17
C ALA A 102 -2.99 5.52 11.13
N ASP A 103 -4.20 5.92 10.74
CA ASP A 103 -5.06 6.79 11.54
C ASP A 103 -5.48 6.15 12.85
N LYS A 104 -5.93 4.88 12.78
CA LYS A 104 -6.39 4.11 13.93
C LYS A 104 -5.23 3.70 14.86
N VAL A 105 -4.02 3.52 14.33
CA VAL A 105 -2.83 3.19 15.12
C VAL A 105 -2.20 4.44 15.77
N GLY A 106 -2.30 5.60 15.12
CA GLY A 106 -1.87 6.89 15.64
C GLY A 106 -1.11 7.72 14.61
N ARG A 107 -1.80 8.67 13.96
CA ARG A 107 -1.27 9.57 12.92
C ARG A 107 0.02 10.31 13.30
N THR A 108 0.25 10.57 14.59
CA THR A 108 1.43 11.32 15.04
C THR A 108 2.72 10.48 15.03
N THR A 109 2.60 9.14 15.01
CA THR A 109 3.75 8.23 15.17
C THR A 109 3.93 7.29 13.98
N VAL A 110 2.85 6.93 13.28
CA VAL A 110 2.89 6.04 12.12
C VAL A 110 2.41 6.80 10.88
N SER A 111 3.28 6.96 9.88
CA SER A 111 2.90 7.51 8.59
C SER A 111 2.26 6.45 7.69
N GLU A 112 1.35 6.86 6.81
CA GLU A 112 0.82 6.03 5.72
C GLU A 112 1.96 5.36 4.91
N THR A 113 3.02 6.12 4.62
CA THR A 113 4.19 5.62 3.90
C THR A 113 4.87 4.45 4.61
N ALA A 114 4.86 4.40 5.95
CA ALA A 114 5.39 3.28 6.70
C ALA A 114 4.50 2.03 6.57
N VAL A 115 3.18 2.19 6.54
CA VAL A 115 2.22 1.09 6.31
C VAL A 115 2.39 0.51 4.90
N LEU A 116 2.49 1.37 3.88
CA LEU A 116 2.74 0.97 2.50
C LEU A 116 4.12 0.30 2.32
N LEU A 117 5.15 0.76 3.05
CA LEU A 117 6.46 0.13 3.03
C LEU A 117 6.43 -1.29 3.62
N GLU A 118 5.73 -1.49 4.74
CA GLU A 118 5.53 -2.84 5.31
C GLU A 118 4.76 -3.74 4.34
N LEU A 119 3.77 -3.21 3.62
CA LEU A 119 3.06 -3.96 2.57
C LEU A 119 4.00 -4.42 1.46
N GLN A 120 4.87 -3.51 0.98
CA GLN A 120 5.86 -3.84 -0.04
C GLN A 120 6.88 -4.89 0.45
N ARG A 121 7.24 -4.87 1.73
CA ARG A 121 8.15 -5.87 2.33
C ARG A 121 7.55 -7.28 2.34
N LEU A 122 6.24 -7.41 2.53
CA LEU A 122 5.54 -8.71 2.47
C LEU A 122 5.37 -9.26 1.06
N ARG A 123 5.52 -8.41 0.04
CA ARG A 123 5.48 -8.80 -1.37
C ARG A 123 6.88 -8.72 -2.01
N PRO A 124 7.90 -9.48 -1.53
CA PRO A 124 9.21 -9.48 -2.18
C PRO A 124 9.16 -10.15 -3.57
N GLY A 125 8.04 -10.77 -3.96
CA GLY A 125 7.88 -11.56 -5.19
C GLY A 125 7.00 -10.98 -6.30
N GLU A 126 6.24 -9.89 -6.10
CA GLU A 126 5.38 -9.35 -7.19
C GLU A 126 6.09 -8.38 -8.13
N ARG A 127 7.36 -8.04 -7.85
CA ARG A 127 8.29 -7.57 -8.90
C ARG A 127 8.95 -8.74 -9.66
N SER A 128 8.57 -9.98 -9.40
CA SER A 128 9.21 -11.18 -9.99
C SER A 128 8.28 -12.15 -10.73
N SER A 129 6.97 -11.90 -10.80
CA SER A 129 6.01 -12.77 -11.52
C SER A 129 5.53 -12.22 -12.87
N GLY A 130 6.21 -11.21 -13.42
CA GLY A 130 5.99 -10.69 -14.78
C GLY A 130 7.22 -10.70 -15.69
N SER A 131 8.34 -11.29 -15.25
CA SER A 131 9.60 -11.26 -16.00
C SER A 131 10.55 -12.36 -15.53
N GLU A 132 10.16 -13.62 -15.73
CA GLU A 132 11.11 -14.75 -15.63
C GLU A 132 12.05 -14.87 -16.86
N GLU A 133 11.90 -14.01 -17.88
CA GLU A 133 12.88 -13.87 -18.97
C GLU A 133 13.99 -12.83 -18.71
N ASP A 134 13.96 -12.05 -17.60
CA ASP A 134 14.98 -11.02 -17.32
C ASP A 134 15.73 -11.25 -16.00
N LYS A 135 16.07 -12.51 -15.70
CA LYS A 135 17.11 -12.86 -14.71
C LYS A 135 18.53 -12.80 -15.29
N GLY A 136 18.74 -11.93 -16.27
CA GLY A 136 20.04 -11.33 -16.53
C GLY A 136 19.98 -9.92 -15.99
N ALA A 137 20.27 -9.72 -14.70
CA ALA A 137 20.58 -8.38 -14.20
C ALA A 137 21.63 -7.79 -15.15
N ARG A 138 21.21 -6.89 -16.04
CA ARG A 138 22.13 -6.14 -16.88
C ARG A 138 22.85 -5.24 -15.91
N ARG A 139 23.90 -5.77 -15.27
CA ARG A 139 24.85 -5.03 -14.45
C ARG A 139 25.24 -3.86 -15.33
N VAL A 140 24.65 -2.70 -15.05
CA VAL A 140 24.98 -1.47 -15.75
C VAL A 140 26.50 -1.37 -15.61
N PRO A 141 27.23 -1.48 -16.71
CA PRO A 141 28.66 -1.61 -16.58
C PRO A 141 29.24 -0.37 -15.88
N PRO A 142 30.33 -0.51 -15.11
CA PRO A 142 30.85 0.60 -14.31
C PRO A 142 31.06 1.89 -15.12
N TRP A 143 31.51 1.80 -16.38
CA TRP A 143 31.70 2.95 -17.27
C TRP A 143 30.38 3.65 -17.63
N GLN A 144 29.29 2.91 -17.82
CA GLN A 144 27.97 3.48 -18.11
C GLN A 144 27.42 4.27 -16.90
N ARG A 145 27.74 3.83 -15.67
CA ARG A 145 27.42 4.62 -14.46
C ARG A 145 28.17 5.95 -14.45
N VAL A 146 29.47 5.93 -14.78
CA VAL A 146 30.31 7.13 -14.84
C VAL A 146 29.78 8.12 -15.88
N GLU A 147 29.46 7.64 -17.09
CA GLU A 147 28.86 8.46 -18.14
C GLU A 147 27.55 9.13 -17.71
N ARG A 148 26.69 8.38 -17.02
CA ARG A 148 25.43 8.91 -16.50
C ARG A 148 25.64 10.01 -15.46
N GLU A 149 26.56 9.82 -14.51
CA GLU A 149 26.84 10.83 -13.50
C GLU A 149 27.53 12.07 -14.11
N ALA A 150 28.38 11.90 -15.14
CA ALA A 150 28.95 13.01 -15.88
C ALA A 150 27.88 13.87 -16.58
N LEU A 151 26.91 13.24 -17.25
CA LEU A 151 25.78 13.95 -17.88
C LEU A 151 24.95 14.72 -16.85
N LYS A 152 24.70 14.14 -15.67
CA LYS A 152 23.98 14.85 -14.61
C LYS A 152 24.72 16.10 -14.16
N LEU A 153 26.04 16.03 -13.98
CA LEU A 153 26.83 17.20 -13.59
C LEU A 153 26.80 18.29 -14.66
N LEU A 154 26.91 17.92 -15.94
CA LEU A 154 26.83 18.86 -17.06
C LEU A 154 25.48 19.58 -17.12
N ILE A 155 24.38 18.87 -16.88
CA ILE A 155 23.02 19.45 -16.90
C ILE A 155 22.74 20.28 -15.64
N GLN A 156 23.06 19.74 -14.48
CA GLN A 156 22.64 20.32 -13.20
C GLN A 156 23.57 21.44 -12.73
N VAL A 157 24.86 21.38 -13.08
CA VAL A 157 25.88 22.31 -12.60
C VAL A 157 26.83 22.77 -13.72
N PRO A 158 26.32 23.31 -14.85
CA PRO A 158 27.11 23.61 -16.04
C PRO A 158 28.26 24.59 -15.81
N ARG A 159 28.08 25.56 -14.88
CA ARG A 159 29.12 26.57 -14.57
C ARG A 159 30.42 25.98 -14.02
N LEU A 160 30.36 24.85 -13.31
CA LEU A 160 31.55 24.17 -12.79
C LEU A 160 32.20 23.26 -13.84
N CYS A 161 31.48 22.94 -14.92
CA CYS A 161 31.92 22.02 -15.95
C CYS A 161 32.28 22.71 -17.27
N ALA A 162 32.11 24.04 -17.38
CA ALA A 162 32.30 24.80 -18.62
C ALA A 162 33.65 24.54 -19.31
N ASP A 163 34.77 24.62 -18.57
CA ASP A 163 36.11 24.37 -19.13
C ASP A 163 36.30 22.91 -19.57
N ARG A 164 35.69 21.96 -18.83
CA ARG A 164 35.76 20.53 -19.14
C ARG A 164 34.84 20.11 -20.27
N MET A 165 33.75 20.83 -20.48
CA MET A 165 32.78 20.57 -21.55
C MET A 165 33.41 20.85 -22.93
N LEU A 166 34.30 21.84 -23.03
CA LEU A 166 35.06 22.11 -24.26
C LEU A 166 36.08 21.00 -24.59
N GLU A 167 36.55 20.27 -23.59
CA GLU A 167 37.49 19.15 -23.76
C GLU A 167 36.79 17.79 -23.97
N LEU A 168 35.51 17.70 -23.63
CA LEU A 168 34.69 16.49 -23.74
C LEU A 168 33.95 16.48 -25.09
N GLY A 169 34.42 15.65 -26.03
CA GLY A 169 33.70 15.35 -27.26
C GLY A 169 32.67 14.22 -27.09
N PRO A 170 31.65 14.12 -27.97
CA PRO A 170 30.63 13.05 -27.94
C PRO A 170 31.23 11.64 -28.00
N ASP A 171 32.40 11.49 -28.63
CA ASP A 171 33.14 10.23 -28.71
C ASP A 171 33.61 9.67 -27.37
N ARG A 172 33.56 10.48 -26.29
CA ARG A 172 33.87 10.06 -24.92
C ARG A 172 32.74 9.27 -24.26
N PHE A 173 31.55 9.27 -24.85
CA PHE A 173 30.43 8.45 -24.39
C PHE A 173 30.35 7.18 -25.24
N ALA A 174 30.66 6.04 -24.62
CA ALA A 174 30.55 4.73 -25.23
C ALA A 174 29.09 4.27 -25.33
N THR A 175 28.22 4.75 -24.43
CA THR A 175 26.78 4.44 -24.47
C THR A 175 26.07 5.33 -25.51
N PRO A 176 25.47 4.77 -26.58
CA PRO A 176 24.87 5.56 -27.67
C PRO A 176 23.79 6.54 -27.18
N GLY A 177 22.97 6.14 -26.22
CA GLY A 177 21.93 7.02 -25.66
C GLY A 177 22.49 8.20 -24.85
N TYR A 178 23.64 8.02 -24.20
CA TYR A 178 24.30 9.10 -23.45
C TYR A 178 25.08 10.04 -24.36
N ARG A 179 25.66 9.51 -25.44
CA ARG A 179 26.22 10.32 -26.51
C ARG A 179 25.17 11.25 -27.12
N ALA A 180 24.02 10.70 -27.50
CA ALA A 180 22.93 11.48 -28.05
C ALA A 180 22.43 12.54 -27.04
N ALA A 181 22.37 12.21 -25.75
CA ALA A 181 22.02 13.19 -24.72
C ALA A 181 23.07 14.30 -24.57
N PHE A 182 24.37 13.98 -24.70
CA PHE A 182 25.45 14.97 -24.66
C PHE A 182 25.40 15.94 -25.84
N GLU A 183 25.08 15.47 -27.05
CA GLU A 183 24.96 16.33 -28.25
C GLU A 183 23.82 17.35 -28.17
N LEU A 184 22.89 17.17 -27.23
CA LEU A 184 21.76 18.07 -27.00
C LEU A 184 22.01 19.15 -25.93
N ILE A 185 23.15 19.10 -25.24
CA ILE A 185 23.53 20.02 -24.15
C ILE A 185 24.56 21.02 -24.66
#